data_AF-A0A2N5RNZ3-F1
#
_entry.id   AF-A0A2N5RNZ3-F1
#
_cell.length_a   1.000
_cell.length_b   1.000
_cell.length_c   1.000
_cell.angle_alpha   90.00
_cell.angle_beta   90.00
_cell.angle_gamma   90.00
#
_symmetry.space_group_name_H-M   'P 1'
#
loop_
_entity.id
_entity.type
_entity.pdbx_description
1 polymer ?
#
loop_
_entity_poly.entity_id
_entity_poly.type
_entity_poly.pdbx_seq_one_letter_code
_entity_poly.pdbx_strand_id
1 'polypeptide(L)'
;MKKDIFYVAILTIFAVLFIFTYFSYRSLEKKYEHAKEILKAYELYIFSDYESFANYVEKEGLEIDGIDMLKDKKARSLLAQAKDLYKLANYGEALVLFEKAMNLSSNEEIRKIASFYIEECKKKLAGE
;
A
#
# COMPACT_ATOMS: atom_id res chain seq x y z
N MET A 1 60.25 5.17 -17.74
CA MET A 1 59.29 5.01 -18.86
C MET A 1 58.43 3.76 -18.79
N LYS A 2 58.95 2.52 -18.94
CA LYS A 2 58.08 1.30 -18.94
C LYS A 2 57.31 1.08 -17.63
N LYS A 3 57.94 1.36 -16.48
CA LYS A 3 57.29 1.28 -15.16
C LYS A 3 56.23 2.35 -14.97
N ASP A 4 56.48 3.58 -15.41
CA ASP A 4 55.53 4.69 -15.28
C ASP A 4 54.26 4.44 -16.11
N ILE A 5 54.42 3.94 -17.34
CA ILE A 5 53.28 3.54 -18.20
C ILE A 5 52.47 2.42 -17.55
N PHE A 6 53.13 1.45 -16.91
CA PHE A 6 52.46 0.36 -16.18
C PHE A 6 51.65 0.87 -14.98
N TYR A 7 52.22 1.78 -14.17
CA TYR A 7 51.49 2.39 -13.05
C TYR A 7 50.32 3.26 -13.52
N VAL A 8 50.47 4.01 -14.61
CA VAL A 8 49.38 4.79 -15.21
C VAL A 8 48.26 3.87 -15.72
N ALA A 9 48.61 2.74 -16.35
CA ALA A 9 47.63 1.76 -16.81
C ALA A 9 46.84 1.17 -15.63
N ILE A 10 47.52 0.79 -14.54
CA ILE A 10 46.87 0.28 -13.32
C ILE A 10 45.94 1.35 -12.71
N LEU A 11 46.42 2.58 -12.54
CA LEU A 11 45.62 3.68 -11.98
C LEU A 11 44.37 3.95 -12.83
N THR A 12 44.49 3.88 -14.15
CA THR A 12 43.36 4.05 -15.06
C THR A 12 42.34 2.94 -14.89
N ILE A 13 42.78 1.68 -14.79
CA ILE A 13 41.89 0.53 -14.52
C ILE A 13 41.17 0.71 -13.18
N PHE A 14 41.88 1.09 -12.13
CA PHE A 14 41.29 1.36 -10.82
C PHE A 14 40.27 2.51 -10.87
N ALA A 15 40.56 3.59 -11.59
CA ALA A 15 39.63 4.71 -11.73
C ALA A 15 38.35 4.30 -12.46
N VAL A 16 38.46 3.50 -13.53
CA VAL A 16 37.29 2.98 -14.27
C VAL A 16 36.45 2.05 -13.40
N LEU A 17 37.09 1.13 -12.67
CA LEU A 17 36.39 0.24 -11.73
C LEU A 17 35.69 1.04 -10.63
N PHE A 18 36.35 2.04 -10.06
CA PHE A 18 35.77 2.89 -9.03
C PHE A 18 34.53 3.62 -9.55
N ILE A 19 34.60 4.22 -10.74
CA ILE A 19 33.46 4.90 -11.37
C ILE A 19 32.31 3.92 -11.59
N PHE A 20 32.59 2.74 -12.14
CA PHE A 20 31.58 1.71 -12.38
C PHE A 20 30.90 1.25 -11.08
N THR A 21 31.69 0.97 -10.04
CA THR A 21 31.17 0.60 -8.71
C THR A 21 30.32 1.71 -8.10
N TYR A 22 30.78 2.96 -8.17
CA TYR A 22 30.04 4.11 -7.67
C TYR A 22 28.67 4.28 -8.37
N PHE A 23 28.64 4.20 -9.70
CA PHE A 23 27.38 4.25 -10.45
C PHE A 23 26.46 3.07 -10.13
N SER A 24 27.02 1.87 -9.99
CA SER A 24 26.26 0.68 -9.60
C SER A 24 25.64 0.83 -8.22
N TYR A 25 26.40 1.33 -7.24
CA TYR A 25 25.93 1.61 -5.90
C TYR A 25 24.81 2.66 -5.90
N ARG A 26 25.00 3.78 -6.59
CA ARG A 26 23.99 4.84 -6.67
C ARG A 26 22.69 4.39 -7.35
N SER A 27 22.79 3.51 -8.34
CA SER A 27 21.62 2.88 -8.97
C SER A 27 20.88 1.96 -8.01
N LEU A 28 21.63 1.17 -7.23
CA LEU A 28 21.05 0.28 -6.22
C LEU A 28 20.36 1.05 -5.09
N GLU A 29 20.99 2.12 -4.60
CA GLU A 29 20.43 3.01 -3.59
C GLU A 29 19.09 3.61 -4.02
N LYS A 30 18.99 4.10 -5.27
CA LYS A 30 17.72 4.57 -5.83
C LYS A 30 16.64 3.49 -5.87
N LYS A 31 17.00 2.27 -6.30
CA LYS A 31 16.06 1.14 -6.33
C LYS A 31 15.61 0.76 -4.92
N TYR A 32 16.51 0.84 -3.95
CA TYR A 32 16.22 0.55 -2.55
C TYR A 32 15.23 1.56 -1.96
N GLU A 33 15.45 2.86 -2.14
CA GLU A 33 14.50 3.87 -1.65
C GLU A 33 13.13 3.75 -2.33
N HIS A 34 13.10 3.51 -3.64
CA HIS A 34 11.83 3.27 -4.35
C HIS A 34 11.09 2.03 -3.82
N ALA A 35 11.80 0.92 -3.57
CA ALA A 35 11.21 -0.29 -3.00
C ALA A 35 10.65 -0.04 -1.59
N LYS A 36 11.36 0.77 -0.78
CA LYS A 36 10.93 1.16 0.56
C LYS A 36 9.68 2.03 0.54
N GLU A 37 9.57 2.96 -0.41
CA GLU A 37 8.36 3.75 -0.61
C GLU A 37 7.17 2.87 -1.00
N ILE A 38 7.36 1.92 -1.92
CA ILE A 38 6.34 0.95 -2.31
C ILE A 38 5.89 0.09 -1.12
N LEU A 39 6.84 -0.41 -0.32
CA LEU A 39 6.53 -1.20 0.88
C LEU A 39 5.66 -0.41 1.86
N LYS A 40 6.00 0.86 2.10
CA LYS A 40 5.19 1.74 2.95
C LYS A 40 3.79 1.99 2.38
N ALA A 41 3.64 2.09 1.05
CA ALA A 41 2.32 2.16 0.43
C ALA A 41 1.50 0.89 0.73
N TYR A 42 2.09 -0.30 0.60
CA TYR A 42 1.41 -1.55 0.93
C TYR A 42 1.07 -1.67 2.42
N GLU A 43 1.93 -1.20 3.31
CA GLU A 43 1.64 -1.13 4.75
C GLU A 43 0.42 -0.24 5.03
N LEU A 44 0.37 0.95 4.42
CA LEU A 44 -0.78 1.84 4.54
C LEU A 44 -2.06 1.20 3.98
N TYR A 45 -1.96 0.51 2.83
CA TYR A 45 -3.10 -0.18 2.24
C TYR A 45 -3.66 -1.28 3.16
N ILE A 46 -2.80 -2.06 3.81
CA ILE A 46 -3.22 -3.17 4.66
C ILE A 46 -3.74 -2.64 6.00
N PHE A 47 -2.95 -1.81 6.68
CA PHE A 47 -3.17 -1.46 8.10
C PHE A 47 -3.90 -0.14 8.33
N SER A 48 -3.96 0.75 7.34
CA SER A 48 -4.63 2.05 7.44
C SER A 48 -5.89 2.11 6.58
N ASP A 49 -6.56 3.27 6.62
CA ASP A 49 -7.66 3.59 5.72
C ASP A 49 -7.16 3.81 4.28
N TYR A 50 -8.00 3.47 3.31
CA TYR A 50 -7.63 3.54 1.89
C TYR A 50 -7.21 4.94 1.44
N GLU A 51 -7.79 5.99 2.03
CA GLU A 51 -7.42 7.39 1.75
C GLU A 51 -5.96 7.69 2.13
N SER A 52 -5.46 7.12 3.23
CA SER A 52 -4.05 7.29 3.62
C SER A 52 -3.11 6.65 2.61
N PHE A 53 -3.49 5.49 2.08
CA PHE A 53 -2.78 4.84 0.97
C PHE A 53 -2.83 5.69 -0.30
N ALA A 54 -4.02 6.14 -0.72
CA ALA A 54 -4.20 6.91 -1.94
C ALA A 54 -3.41 8.23 -1.90
N ASN A 55 -3.50 8.97 -0.79
CA ASN A 55 -2.76 10.22 -0.61
C ASN A 55 -1.24 10.00 -0.63
N TYR A 56 -0.76 8.88 -0.06
CA TYR A 56 0.66 8.57 -0.06
C TYR A 56 1.16 8.21 -1.47
N VAL A 57 0.41 7.39 -2.21
CA VAL A 57 0.74 7.02 -3.59
C VAL A 57 0.77 8.25 -4.50
N GLU A 58 -0.20 9.14 -4.37
CA GLU A 58 -0.26 10.39 -5.13
C GLU A 58 0.91 11.33 -4.77
N LYS A 59 1.20 11.49 -3.47
CA LYS A 59 2.28 12.36 -2.98
C LYS A 59 3.66 11.92 -3.45
N GLU A 60 3.92 10.62 -3.44
CA GLU A 60 5.22 10.05 -3.82
C GLU A 60 5.29 9.69 -5.32
N GLY A 61 4.20 9.90 -6.09
CA GLY A 61 4.16 9.61 -7.53
C GLY A 61 4.38 8.15 -7.87
N LEU A 62 3.90 7.23 -7.01
CA LEU A 62 4.15 5.80 -7.16
C LEU A 62 3.19 5.19 -8.18
N GLU A 63 3.73 4.39 -9.10
CA GLU A 63 2.93 3.56 -10.00
C GLU A 63 2.69 2.20 -9.32
N ILE A 64 1.48 2.02 -8.77
CA ILE A 64 1.06 0.75 -8.17
C ILE A 64 0.16 0.02 -9.16
N ASP A 65 0.61 -1.16 -9.61
CA ASP A 65 -0.15 -2.01 -10.50
C ASP A 65 -1.51 -2.39 -9.89
N GLY A 66 -2.59 -2.13 -10.65
CA GLY A 66 -3.94 -2.51 -10.28
C GLY A 66 -4.57 -1.67 -9.16
N ILE A 67 -4.15 -0.41 -9.00
CA ILE A 67 -4.68 0.51 -7.97
C ILE A 67 -6.21 0.62 -7.97
N ASP A 68 -6.84 0.61 -9.16
CA ASP A 68 -8.29 0.64 -9.31
C ASP A 68 -8.96 -0.58 -8.67
N MET A 69 -8.33 -1.75 -8.77
CA MET A 69 -8.83 -2.99 -8.15
C MET A 69 -8.60 -3.01 -6.63
N LEU A 70 -7.63 -2.26 -6.12
CA LEU A 70 -7.33 -2.21 -4.69
C LEU A 70 -8.46 -1.56 -3.90
N LYS A 71 -9.17 -0.58 -4.47
CA LYS A 71 -10.30 0.08 -3.80
C LYS A 71 -11.44 -0.91 -3.53
N ASP A 72 -11.85 -1.63 -4.55
CA ASP A 72 -12.91 -2.65 -4.43
C ASP A 72 -12.48 -3.84 -3.57
N LYS A 73 -11.21 -4.27 -3.66
CA LYS A 73 -10.66 -5.32 -2.79
C LYS A 73 -10.69 -4.91 -1.32
N LYS A 74 -10.29 -3.67 -1.01
CA LYS A 74 -10.34 -3.15 0.36
C LYS A 74 -11.78 -3.08 0.87
N ALA A 75 -12.73 -2.64 0.05
CA ALA A 75 -14.15 -2.63 0.42
C ALA A 75 -14.69 -4.04 0.71
N ARG A 76 -14.35 -5.04 -0.11
CA ARG A 76 -14.71 -6.45 0.14
C ARG A 76 -14.08 -6.98 1.43
N SER A 77 -12.82 -6.63 1.70
CA SER A 77 -12.14 -7.02 2.94
C SER A 77 -12.81 -6.40 4.18
N LEU A 78 -13.14 -5.11 4.14
CA LEU A 78 -13.86 -4.42 5.21
C LEU A 78 -15.22 -5.08 5.46
N LEU A 79 -15.95 -5.42 4.39
CA LEU A 79 -17.25 -6.08 4.49
C LEU A 79 -17.15 -7.49 5.09
N ALA A 80 -16.09 -8.24 4.80
CA ALA A 80 -15.84 -9.55 5.41
C ALA A 80 -15.53 -9.41 6.91
N GLN A 81 -14.62 -8.51 7.29
CA GLN A 81 -14.28 -8.24 8.69
C GLN A 81 -15.50 -7.77 9.49
N ALA A 82 -16.31 -6.88 8.92
CA ALA A 82 -17.55 -6.39 9.52
C ALA A 82 -18.55 -7.51 9.79
N LYS A 83 -18.71 -8.46 8.84
CA LYS A 83 -19.57 -9.63 9.01
C LYS A 83 -19.08 -10.54 10.13
N ASP A 84 -17.77 -10.71 10.29
CA ASP A 84 -17.24 -11.56 11.36
C ASP A 84 -17.42 -10.91 12.73
N LEU A 85 -17.21 -9.59 12.85
CA LEU A 85 -17.54 -8.84 14.07
C LEU A 85 -19.03 -8.87 14.39
N TYR A 86 -19.89 -8.77 13.38
CA TYR A 86 -21.34 -8.89 13.55
C TYR A 86 -21.73 -10.26 14.13
N LYS A 87 -21.14 -11.36 13.63
CA LYS A 87 -21.37 -12.71 14.17
C LYS A 87 -20.89 -12.85 15.62
N LEU A 88 -19.85 -12.10 16.00
CA LEU A 88 -19.34 -12.05 17.37
C LEU A 88 -20.12 -11.07 18.28
N ALA A 89 -21.28 -10.56 17.80
CA ALA A 89 -22.11 -9.57 18.48
C ALA A 89 -21.40 -8.24 18.82
N ASN A 90 -20.29 -7.94 18.14
CA ASN A 90 -19.61 -6.65 18.25
C ASN A 90 -20.22 -5.65 17.25
N TYR A 91 -21.45 -5.22 17.52
CA TYR A 91 -22.24 -4.40 16.59
C TYR A 91 -21.69 -2.98 16.40
N GLY A 92 -21.02 -2.42 17.41
CA GLY A 92 -20.41 -1.09 17.33
C GLY A 92 -19.25 -1.04 16.34
N GLU A 93 -18.29 -1.96 16.46
CA GLU A 93 -17.17 -2.04 15.52
C GLU A 93 -17.62 -2.51 14.13
N ALA A 94 -18.56 -3.46 14.07
CA ALA A 94 -19.12 -3.91 12.80
C ALA A 94 -19.77 -2.76 12.01
N LEU A 95 -20.55 -1.89 12.69
CA LEU A 95 -21.18 -0.72 12.08
C LEU A 95 -20.16 0.19 11.38
N VAL A 96 -19.08 0.54 12.09
CA VAL A 96 -18.02 1.40 11.53
C VAL A 96 -17.40 0.78 10.28
N LEU A 97 -17.13 -0.53 10.29
CA LEU A 97 -16.56 -1.21 9.12
C LEU A 97 -17.54 -1.31 7.94
N PHE A 98 -18.84 -1.51 8.18
CA PHE A 98 -19.83 -1.49 7.11
C PHE A 98 -19.97 -0.10 6.47
N GLU A 99 -19.97 0.97 7.28
CA GLU A 99 -19.99 2.35 6.76
C GLU A 99 -18.75 2.65 5.91
N LYS A 100 -17.56 2.26 6.39
CA LYS A 100 -16.31 2.37 5.60
C LYS A 100 -16.40 1.60 4.29
N ALA A 101 -16.91 0.36 4.30
CA ALA A 101 -17.05 -0.44 3.08
C ALA A 101 -18.04 0.19 2.08
N MET A 102 -19.15 0.75 2.58
CA MET A 102 -20.17 1.41 1.74
C MET A 102 -19.65 2.68 1.07
N ASN A 103 -18.91 3.51 1.81
CA ASN A 103 -18.36 4.76 1.29
C ASN A 103 -17.18 4.52 0.33
N LEU A 104 -16.44 3.43 0.54
CA LEU A 104 -15.29 3.11 -0.29
C LEU A 104 -15.67 2.46 -1.62
N SER A 105 -16.75 1.67 -1.66
CA SER A 105 -17.12 0.89 -2.84
C SER A 105 -18.03 1.66 -3.81
N SER A 106 -17.65 1.69 -5.08
CA SER A 106 -18.56 2.11 -6.17
C SER A 106 -19.53 1.00 -6.59
N ASN A 107 -19.26 -0.25 -6.20
CA ASN A 107 -20.07 -1.41 -6.54
C ASN A 107 -21.40 -1.42 -5.76
N GLU A 108 -22.51 -1.43 -6.50
CA GLU A 108 -23.88 -1.36 -5.95
C GLU A 108 -24.22 -2.56 -5.06
N GLU A 109 -23.73 -3.76 -5.36
CA GLU A 109 -23.99 -4.97 -4.57
C GLU A 109 -23.33 -4.86 -3.19
N ILE A 110 -22.07 -4.41 -3.13
CA ILE A 110 -21.35 -4.18 -1.86
C ILE A 110 -22.09 -3.14 -1.02
N ARG A 111 -22.55 -2.05 -1.65
CA ARG A 111 -23.31 -1.00 -0.96
C ARG A 111 -24.63 -1.50 -0.41
N LYS A 112 -25.39 -2.33 -1.16
CA LYS A 112 -26.63 -2.94 -0.70
C LYS A 112 -26.41 -3.88 0.50
N ILE A 113 -25.36 -4.69 0.45
CA ILE A 113 -25.02 -5.58 1.57
C ILE A 113 -24.63 -4.74 2.79
N ALA A 114 -23.76 -3.75 2.62
CA ALA A 114 -23.36 -2.87 3.72
C ALA A 114 -24.55 -2.12 4.32
N SER A 115 -25.44 -1.54 3.51
CA SER A 115 -26.62 -0.82 4.00
C SER A 115 -27.56 -1.72 4.81
N PHE A 116 -27.75 -2.97 4.39
CA PHE A 116 -28.56 -3.93 5.15
C PHE A 116 -27.98 -4.16 6.55
N TYR A 117 -26.68 -4.45 6.65
CA TYR A 117 -26.05 -4.72 7.95
C TYR A 117 -25.89 -3.47 8.82
N ILE A 118 -25.74 -2.27 8.23
CA ILE A 118 -25.75 -1.00 8.97
C ILE A 118 -27.05 -0.85 9.74
N GLU A 119 -28.19 -1.09 9.09
CA GLU A 119 -29.50 -0.99 9.75
C GLU A 119 -29.70 -2.06 10.83
N GLU A 120 -29.26 -3.30 10.57
CA GLU A 120 -29.31 -4.37 11.59
C GLU A 120 -28.41 -4.06 12.80
N CYS A 121 -27.20 -3.54 12.59
CA CYS A 121 -26.33 -3.09 13.69
C CYS A 121 -26.99 -1.98 14.51
N LYS A 122 -27.62 -1.00 13.86
CA LYS A 122 -28.32 0.09 14.56
C LYS A 122 -29.47 -0.42 15.43
N LYS A 123 -30.29 -1.34 14.93
CA LYS A 123 -31.36 -1.98 15.73
C LYS A 123 -30.80 -2.69 16.96
N LYS A 124 -29.76 -3.50 16.78
CA LYS A 124 -29.10 -4.23 17.87
C LYS A 124 -28.51 -3.29 18.92
N LEU A 125 -27.92 -2.18 18.50
CA LEU A 125 -27.40 -1.14 19.39
C LEU A 125 -28.51 -0.35 20.11
N ALA A 126 -29.69 -0.23 19.51
CA ALA A 126 -30.87 0.40 20.11
C ALA A 126 -31.61 -0.53 21.10
N GLY A 127 -31.23 -1.81 21.19
CA GLY A 127 -31.82 -2.79 22.12
C GLY A 127 -32.93 -3.66 21.53
N GLU A 128 -33.05 -3.71 20.20
CA GLU A 128 -33.98 -4.60 19.46
C GLU A 128 -33.36 -5.97 19.09
#